data_AF-A0A1G2G4R7-F1
#
_entry.id   AF-A0A1G2G4R7-F1
#
_cell.length_a   1.000
_cell.length_b   1.000
_cell.length_c   1.000
_cell.angle_alpha   90.00
_cell.angle_beta   90.00
_cell.angle_gamma   90.00
#
_symmetry.space_group_name_H-M   'P 1'
#
loop_
_entity.id
_entity.type
_entity.pdbx_description
1 polymer ?
#
loop_
_entity_poly.entity_id
_entity_poly.type
_entity_poly.pdbx_seq_one_letter_code
_entity_poly.pdbx_strand_id
1 'polypeptide(L)'
;MESESYKIIWLVVLVALAVLGYVLIGPGSGDTFELSYACRPTFRVEKNAPELTASEQYAQSCYAEETKRDCERVDVYSQYLKAFGSPDGKGDCRWAR
;
A
#
# COMPACT_ATOMS: atom_id res chain seq x y z
N MET A 1 17.33 -52.11 -21.45
CA MET A 1 18.60 -51.48 -21.01
C MET A 1 18.49 -50.00 -21.29
N GLU A 2 18.01 -49.27 -20.31
CA GLU A 2 17.90 -47.83 -20.35
C GLU A 2 19.33 -47.30 -20.14
N SER A 3 19.96 -46.76 -21.19
CA SER A 3 21.36 -46.34 -21.23
C SER A 3 21.61 -45.16 -20.26
N GLU A 4 22.53 -45.27 -19.30
CA GLU A 4 22.81 -44.23 -18.29
C GLU A 4 22.88 -42.78 -18.86
N SER A 5 23.25 -42.63 -20.13
CA SER A 5 23.19 -41.37 -20.89
C SER A 5 21.80 -40.72 -20.97
N TYR A 6 20.69 -41.46 -21.11
CA TYR A 6 19.34 -40.85 -21.20
C TYR A 6 18.94 -40.21 -19.86
N LYS A 7 19.38 -40.79 -18.73
CA LYS A 7 19.11 -40.25 -17.38
C LYS A 7 19.78 -38.90 -17.19
N ILE A 8 21.03 -38.78 -17.64
CA ILE A 8 21.81 -37.54 -17.57
C ILE A 8 21.18 -36.46 -18.46
N ILE A 9 20.79 -36.80 -19.68
CA ILE A 9 20.12 -35.86 -20.60
C ILE A 9 18.81 -35.37 -19.99
N TRP A 10 18.00 -36.26 -19.42
CA TRP A 10 16.75 -35.89 -18.77
C TRP A 10 16.95 -34.98 -17.56
N LEU A 11 17.95 -35.25 -16.72
CA LEU A 11 18.29 -34.39 -15.59
C LEU A 11 18.70 -32.99 -16.02
N VAL A 12 19.53 -32.87 -17.07
CA VAL A 12 19.96 -31.56 -17.59
C VAL A 12 18.76 -30.78 -18.16
N VAL A 13 17.86 -31.44 -18.87
CA VAL A 13 16.64 -30.80 -19.41
C VAL A 13 15.72 -30.33 -18.29
N LEU A 14 15.49 -31.15 -17.25
CA LEU A 14 14.66 -30.77 -16.10
C LEU A 14 15.24 -29.57 -15.34
N VAL A 15 16.56 -29.56 -15.12
CA VAL A 15 17.23 -28.43 -14.47
C VAL A 15 17.13 -27.17 -15.31
N ALA A 16 17.35 -27.26 -16.62
CA ALA A 16 17.23 -26.11 -17.52
C ALA A 16 15.82 -25.53 -17.55
N LEU A 17 14.79 -26.38 -17.57
CA LEU A 17 13.38 -25.94 -17.52
C LEU A 17 13.02 -25.29 -16.18
N ALA A 18 13.53 -25.82 -15.06
CA ALA A 18 13.31 -25.22 -13.74
C ALA A 18 13.97 -23.84 -13.60
N VAL A 19 15.20 -23.68 -14.11
CA VAL A 19 15.90 -22.38 -14.13
C VAL A 19 15.18 -21.38 -15.03
N LEU A 20 14.75 -21.81 -16.22
CA LEU A 20 14.00 -20.96 -17.14
C LEU A 20 12.66 -20.52 -16.52
N GLY A 21 11.97 -21.41 -15.83
CA GLY A 21 10.74 -21.08 -15.09
C GLY A 21 10.98 -20.03 -14.01
N TYR A 22 12.04 -20.16 -13.21
CA TYR A 22 12.36 -19.18 -12.16
C TYR A 22 12.72 -17.79 -12.72
N VAL A 23 13.44 -17.74 -13.84
CA VAL A 23 13.79 -16.47 -14.50
C VAL A 23 12.57 -15.81 -15.13
N LEU A 24 11.65 -16.58 -15.71
CA LEU A 24 10.44 -16.03 -16.36
C LEU A 24 9.36 -15.63 -15.37
N ILE A 25 9.22 -16.34 -14.25
CA ILE A 25 8.20 -16.06 -13.24
C ILE A 25 8.70 -14.99 -12.25
N GLY A 26 10.01 -14.76 -12.19
CA GLY A 26 10.65 -13.94 -11.17
C GLY A 26 10.50 -14.58 -9.78
N PRO A 27 11.31 -14.19 -8.78
CA PRO A 27 10.88 -14.39 -7.41
C PRO A 27 9.56 -13.64 -7.27
N GLY A 28 8.45 -14.38 -7.18
CA GLY A 28 7.17 -13.79 -6.84
C GLY A 28 7.41 -12.96 -5.59
N SER A 29 7.28 -11.65 -5.71
CA SER A 29 7.34 -10.73 -4.59
C SER A 29 6.35 -11.28 -3.59
N GLY A 30 6.87 -11.95 -2.57
CA GLY A 30 6.04 -12.32 -1.43
C GLY A 30 5.57 -10.99 -0.91
N ASP A 31 4.30 -10.68 -1.13
CA ASP A 31 3.62 -9.59 -0.46
C ASP A 31 3.68 -9.94 1.02
N THR A 32 4.78 -9.58 1.66
CA THR A 32 4.87 -9.50 3.11
C THR A 32 3.74 -8.58 3.49
N PHE A 33 2.71 -9.15 4.10
CA PHE A 33 1.58 -8.41 4.65
C PHE A 33 2.13 -7.55 5.79
N GLU A 34 2.74 -6.43 5.41
CA GLU A 34 3.35 -5.49 6.33
C GLU A 34 2.21 -4.80 7.07
N LEU A 35 2.04 -5.16 8.34
CA LEU A 35 1.15 -4.49 9.28
C LEU A 35 1.70 -3.08 9.57
N SER A 36 1.68 -2.23 8.55
CA SER A 36 2.10 -0.83 8.64
C SER A 36 0.95 -0.03 9.22
N TYR A 37 1.16 0.48 10.43
CA TYR A 37 0.26 1.49 10.98
C TYR A 37 0.39 2.76 10.14
N ALA A 38 -0.74 3.39 9.83
CA ALA A 38 -0.77 4.61 9.04
C ALA A 38 -1.84 5.57 9.57
N CYS A 39 -1.56 6.86 9.41
CA CYS A 39 -2.54 7.89 9.67
C CYS A 39 -3.55 7.98 8.51
N ARG A 40 -4.85 7.94 8.83
CA ARG A 40 -5.94 7.96 7.84
C ARG A 40 -6.97 9.03 8.18
N PRO A 41 -7.49 9.78 7.19
CA PRO A 41 -8.57 10.74 7.42
C PRO A 41 -9.86 10.02 7.85
N THR A 42 -10.61 10.65 8.75
CA THR A 42 -11.93 10.17 9.20
C THR A 42 -13.06 10.67 8.32
N PHE A 43 -12.82 11.70 7.51
CA PHE A 43 -13.76 12.18 6.50
C PHE A 43 -13.61 11.42 5.18
N ARG A 44 -14.64 11.50 4.33
CA ARG A 44 -14.64 10.86 3.02
C ARG A 44 -13.70 11.62 2.08
N VAL A 45 -12.71 10.93 1.53
CA VAL A 45 -11.85 11.45 0.47
C VAL A 45 -12.49 11.12 -0.88
N GLU A 46 -12.83 12.14 -1.64
CA GLU A 46 -13.30 12.00 -3.01
C GLU A 46 -12.12 11.64 -3.90
N LYS A 47 -12.20 10.48 -4.56
CA LYS A 47 -11.19 9.97 -5.48
C LYS A 47 -11.75 9.97 -6.89
N ASN A 48 -10.86 10.09 -7.89
CA ASN A 48 -11.20 10.07 -9.32
C ASN A 48 -12.00 11.29 -9.80
N ALA A 49 -11.84 12.44 -9.14
CA ALA A 49 -12.27 13.70 -9.72
C ALA A 49 -11.27 14.12 -10.82
N PRO A 50 -11.72 14.83 -11.86
CA PRO A 50 -10.83 15.34 -12.91
C PRO A 50 -9.81 16.37 -12.38
N GLU A 51 -10.08 16.96 -11.22
CA GLU A 51 -9.21 17.91 -10.53
C GLU A 51 -9.03 17.50 -9.06
N LEU A 52 -7.96 17.98 -8.43
CA LEU A 52 -7.70 17.73 -7.02
C LEU A 52 -8.81 18.36 -6.16
N THR A 53 -9.58 17.53 -5.46
CA THR A 53 -10.63 18.03 -4.58
C THR A 53 -10.06 18.59 -3.28
N ALA A 54 -10.82 19.46 -2.59
CA ALA A 54 -10.44 19.91 -1.25
C ALA A 54 -10.23 18.71 -0.31
N SER A 55 -11.13 17.71 -0.34
CA SER A 55 -10.99 16.52 0.50
C SER A 55 -9.68 15.75 0.25
N GLU A 56 -9.24 15.69 -1.01
CA GLU A 56 -8.01 15.00 -1.39
C GLU A 56 -6.76 15.81 -1.01
N GLN A 57 -6.81 17.12 -1.17
CA GLN A 57 -5.74 18.02 -0.73
C GLN A 57 -5.55 17.98 0.79
N TYR A 58 -6.63 18.10 1.57
CA TYR A 58 -6.54 18.13 3.02
C TYR A 58 -6.21 16.75 3.62
N ALA A 59 -6.61 15.65 2.97
CA ALA A 59 -6.22 14.30 3.36
C ALA A 59 -4.70 14.07 3.34
N GLN A 60 -3.93 14.82 2.54
CA GLN A 60 -2.46 14.77 2.55
C GLN A 60 -1.88 15.12 3.91
N SER A 61 -2.54 16.00 4.68
CA SER A 61 -2.11 16.34 6.04
C SER A 61 -2.18 15.12 6.96
N CYS A 62 -3.16 14.23 6.78
CA CYS A 62 -3.18 12.96 7.52
C CYS A 62 -2.05 12.04 7.04
N TYR A 63 -1.91 11.85 5.72
CA TYR A 63 -0.97 10.87 5.17
C TYR A 63 0.50 11.21 5.40
N ALA A 64 0.82 12.49 5.63
CA ALA A 64 2.16 12.94 5.94
C ALA A 64 2.61 12.59 7.37
N GLU A 65 1.70 12.24 8.27
CA GLU A 65 2.02 12.00 9.68
C GLU A 65 2.49 10.56 9.93
N GLU A 66 3.67 10.43 10.51
CA GLU A 66 4.32 9.14 10.82
C GLU A 66 4.15 8.71 12.27
N THR A 67 3.54 9.56 13.11
CA THR A 67 3.30 9.24 14.52
C THR A 67 1.83 9.34 14.88
N LYS A 68 1.39 8.48 15.82
CA LYS A 68 0.03 8.54 16.37
C LYS A 68 -0.30 9.92 16.95
N ARG A 69 0.64 10.51 17.68
CA ARG A 69 0.44 11.80 18.36
C ARG A 69 0.15 12.91 17.34
N ASP A 70 0.92 12.97 16.26
CA ASP A 70 0.77 14.04 15.29
C ASP A 70 -0.42 13.80 14.37
N CYS A 71 -0.69 12.53 14.02
CA CYS A 71 -1.91 12.12 13.32
C CYS A 71 -3.19 12.60 14.04
N GLU A 72 -3.30 12.35 15.35
CA GLU A 72 -4.50 12.69 16.13
C GLU A 72 -4.63 14.20 16.41
N ARG A 73 -3.63 15.01 16.04
CA ARG A 73 -3.63 16.48 16.19
C ARG A 73 -4.04 17.23 14.93
N VAL A 74 -4.09 16.55 13.77
CA VAL A 74 -4.52 17.18 12.53
C VAL A 74 -6.00 17.55 12.65
N ASP A 75 -6.30 18.84 12.51
CA ASP A 75 -7.64 19.45 12.61
C ASP A 75 -7.75 20.47 11.48
N VAL A 76 -8.33 20.05 10.37
CA VAL A 76 -8.40 20.78 9.11
C VAL A 76 -9.81 20.81 8.50
N TYR A 77 -10.76 20.11 9.08
CA TYR A 77 -12.13 19.97 8.62
C TYR A 77 -13.12 20.16 9.77
N SER A 78 -14.03 21.12 9.62
CA SER A 78 -15.13 21.27 10.57
C SER A 78 -16.27 20.32 10.23
N GLN A 79 -16.60 19.41 11.13
CA GLN A 79 -17.78 18.55 10.96
C GLN A 79 -19.09 19.35 11.10
N TYR A 80 -19.06 20.43 11.89
CA TYR A 80 -20.22 21.30 12.10
C TYR A 80 -20.51 22.15 10.85
N LEU A 81 -19.49 22.81 10.30
CA LEU A 81 -19.63 23.65 9.10
C LEU A 81 -19.58 22.85 7.80
N LYS A 82 -19.20 21.57 7.87
CA LYS A 82 -18.92 20.71 6.71
C LYS A 82 -17.95 21.36 5.72
N ALA A 83 -16.92 22.02 6.25
CA ALA A 83 -16.00 22.86 5.49
C ALA A 83 -14.55 22.54 5.84
N PHE A 84 -13.70 22.47 4.81
CA PHE A 84 -12.25 22.35 4.97
C PHE A 84 -11.60 23.71 5.25
N GLY A 85 -10.45 23.72 5.93
CA GLY A 85 -9.73 24.92 6.34
C GLY A 85 -10.33 25.64 7.55
N SER A 86 -11.31 25.03 8.22
CA SER A 86 -11.95 25.55 9.43
C SER A 86 -11.75 24.56 10.57
N PRO A 87 -10.68 24.69 11.38
CA PRO A 87 -10.45 23.79 12.50
C PRO A 87 -11.57 23.90 13.53
N ASP A 88 -12.04 22.77 14.05
CA ASP A 88 -13.16 22.71 15.02
C ASP A 88 -12.78 22.13 16.39
N GLY A 89 -11.50 21.85 16.60
CA GLY A 89 -10.94 21.30 17.83
C GLY A 89 -11.04 19.78 17.92
N LYS A 90 -11.53 19.09 16.88
CA LYS A 90 -11.56 17.63 16.82
C LYS A 90 -10.55 17.14 15.80
N GLY A 91 -9.81 16.09 16.17
CA GLY A 91 -8.88 15.45 15.25
C GLY A 91 -9.63 14.83 14.05
N ASP A 92 -9.17 15.12 12.84
CA ASP A 92 -9.72 14.65 11.57
C ASP A 92 -9.04 13.42 11.01
N CYS A 93 -7.99 12.94 11.69
CA CYS A 93 -7.27 11.75 11.31
C CYS A 93 -7.24 10.75 12.47
N ARG A 94 -7.14 9.48 12.10
CA ARG A 94 -7.05 8.36 13.03
C ARG A 94 -5.82 7.53 12.69
N TRP A 95 -5.09 7.14 13.73
CA TRP A 95 -4.03 6.14 13.62
C TRP A 95 -4.66 4.75 13.46
N ALA A 96 -4.56 4.19 12.26
CA ALA A 96 -5.16 2.91 11.89
C ALA A 96 -4.08 1.87 11.59
N ARG A 97 -4.46 0.60 11.78
CA ARG A 97 -3.66 -0.58 11.43
C ARG A 97 -4.21 -1.19 10.15
#